data_AF-A0A0J7M2R5-F1
#
_entry.id   AF-A0A0J7M2R5-F1
#
_cell.length_a   1.000
_cell.length_b   1.000
_cell.length_c   1.000
_cell.angle_alpha   90.00
_cell.angle_beta   90.00
_cell.angle_gamma   90.00
#
_symmetry.space_group_name_H-M   'P 1'
#
loop_
_entity.id
_entity.type
_entity.pdbx_description
1 polymer ?
#
loop_
_entity_poly.entity_id
_entity_poly.type
_entity_poly.pdbx_seq_one_letter_code
_entity_poly.pdbx_strand_id
1 'polypeptide(L)'
;MTITSDQIVLSESEVMADTDDGGGRMSGRIVVSGQINNTFPDISRIDRVYGRVNLRKLYLFVNAANQDTLLGAHTILSDRPDDPNVHVLLFNTESHTDRRIDAQDRIESYVVASNEAPVWLRGRQLAGQRAIQALARTNNQQDPEPGQIYVLTDLDAGSEQYVRITGVEIKEQTFTIDRGSYGFYNFQLKTYVIELAQPLEYDFDGSDPHPTGNLKDNIKILKTQVADAAKYFGASPLAAPAAVGDRVITVQSTYSPLVPSAQSENAITDQAAGAQAAIIQPASNNTITVSADDVTTDTNGAGIYYTGRAIVPGTLVISGSNGQYTDQGGKLVYTGGSNNLDTENSAVDYINGEIRAFYSGGSRFNSVTLTFQPGAVVNQQTKQASLEVNQQTRSLTWVHQTEPKASPATLTVEYRAQGNWYLLRDYGAGELTGDGTGTIDYATGTVNFTLAALPDAGTNIIIAWGEKQGTVIEAGATIPDAPTIRFEVGETV
;
A
#
# COMPACT_ATOMS: atom_id res chain seq x y z
N MET A 1 39.85 -14.29 -41.98
CA MET A 1 40.15 -12.86 -42.20
C MET A 1 39.51 -12.06 -41.08
N THR A 2 40.17 -11.04 -40.55
CA THR A 2 39.66 -10.31 -39.37
C THR A 2 38.40 -9.52 -39.72
N ILE A 3 37.33 -9.67 -38.93
CA ILE A 3 36.14 -8.80 -39.01
C ILE A 3 36.56 -7.41 -38.53
N THR A 4 36.37 -6.38 -39.36
CA THR A 4 36.69 -4.99 -39.01
C THR A 4 35.48 -4.27 -38.41
N SER A 5 35.71 -3.17 -37.70
CA SER A 5 34.64 -2.34 -37.11
C SER A 5 33.60 -1.89 -38.14
N ASP A 6 34.05 -1.59 -39.36
CA ASP A 6 33.20 -1.08 -40.44
C ASP A 6 32.22 -2.13 -40.97
N GLN A 7 32.47 -3.42 -40.67
CA GLN A 7 31.59 -4.53 -41.03
C GLN A 7 30.52 -4.79 -39.96
N ILE A 8 30.59 -4.15 -38.79
CA ILE A 8 29.55 -4.24 -37.76
C ILE A 8 28.59 -3.09 -37.99
N VAL A 9 27.40 -3.40 -38.49
CA VAL A 9 26.41 -2.41 -38.92
C VAL A 9 25.07 -2.63 -38.23
N LEU A 10 24.25 -1.58 -38.18
CA LEU A 10 22.86 -1.67 -37.76
C LEU A 10 21.98 -1.92 -38.98
N SER A 11 21.12 -2.94 -38.90
CA SER A 11 20.12 -3.23 -39.92
C SER A 11 18.72 -2.81 -39.47
N GLU A 12 17.91 -2.40 -40.44
CA GLU A 12 16.50 -2.07 -40.27
C GLU A 12 15.66 -3.32 -39.99
N SER A 13 14.52 -3.12 -39.34
CA SER A 13 13.47 -4.15 -39.26
C SER A 13 12.64 -4.20 -40.55
N GLU A 14 11.88 -5.28 -40.73
CA GLU A 14 10.99 -5.52 -41.87
C GLU A 14 10.05 -4.33 -42.10
N VAL A 15 9.49 -3.78 -41.01
CA VAL A 15 8.65 -2.60 -41.03
C VAL A 15 9.25 -1.52 -40.13
N MET A 16 10.01 -0.60 -40.72
CA MET A 16 10.47 0.62 -40.05
C MET A 16 9.36 1.68 -40.00
N ALA A 17 8.23 1.36 -39.35
CA ALA A 17 7.14 2.31 -39.05
C ALA A 17 6.82 2.36 -37.54
N ASP A 18 6.34 3.52 -37.06
CA ASP A 18 5.79 3.67 -35.70
C ASP A 18 4.28 3.40 -35.75
N THR A 19 3.93 2.18 -36.16
CA THR A 19 2.58 1.64 -36.28
C THR A 19 2.55 0.29 -35.57
N ASP A 20 1.38 -0.27 -35.27
CA ASP A 20 1.26 -1.53 -34.52
C ASP A 20 2.02 -2.69 -35.18
N ASP A 21 2.08 -2.71 -36.52
CA ASP A 21 2.84 -3.68 -37.32
C ASP A 21 4.35 -3.39 -37.42
N GLY A 22 4.84 -2.30 -36.81
CA GLY A 22 6.25 -1.91 -36.82
C GLY A 22 7.15 -2.97 -36.18
N GLY A 23 8.36 -3.16 -36.69
CA GLY A 23 9.26 -4.22 -36.26
C GLY A 23 9.23 -5.44 -37.19
N GLY A 24 9.16 -6.65 -36.63
CA GLY A 24 9.16 -7.90 -37.41
C GLY A 24 10.55 -8.51 -37.55
N ARG A 25 10.89 -9.08 -38.71
CA ARG A 25 12.19 -9.74 -38.98
C ARG A 25 13.27 -8.72 -39.38
N MET A 26 14.53 -9.16 -39.40
CA MET A 26 15.63 -8.34 -39.93
C MET A 26 15.49 -8.14 -41.44
N SER A 27 15.59 -6.88 -41.88
CA SER A 27 15.65 -6.51 -43.30
C SER A 27 17.09 -6.58 -43.82
N GLY A 28 17.25 -6.59 -45.15
CA GLY A 28 18.56 -6.41 -45.80
C GLY A 28 18.99 -4.94 -45.91
N ARG A 29 18.15 -4.00 -45.44
CA ARG A 29 18.44 -2.56 -45.47
C ARG A 29 19.30 -2.16 -44.27
N ILE A 30 20.45 -1.56 -44.55
CA ILE A 30 21.41 -1.13 -43.53
C ILE A 30 21.15 0.33 -43.18
N VAL A 31 21.16 0.64 -41.88
CA VAL A 31 21.17 2.00 -41.36
C VAL A 31 22.56 2.60 -41.62
N VAL A 32 22.64 3.44 -42.64
CA VAL A 32 23.82 4.23 -43.00
C VAL A 32 24.23 5.16 -41.85
N SER A 33 25.50 5.06 -41.44
CA SER A 33 26.10 5.91 -40.41
C SER A 33 26.18 7.37 -40.86
N GLY A 34 25.89 8.31 -39.95
CA GLY A 34 25.94 9.75 -40.20
C GLY A 34 24.78 10.33 -41.02
N GLN A 35 23.87 9.49 -41.51
CA GLN A 35 22.66 9.96 -42.19
C GLN A 35 21.60 10.39 -41.16
N ILE A 36 21.16 11.65 -41.25
CA ILE A 36 20.11 12.19 -40.41
C ILE A 36 18.76 11.55 -40.78
N ASN A 37 17.92 11.32 -39.77
CA ASN A 37 16.56 10.77 -39.92
C ASN A 37 16.45 9.38 -40.54
N ASN A 38 17.51 8.57 -40.39
CA ASN A 38 17.53 7.22 -40.90
C ASN A 38 16.68 6.25 -40.04
N THR A 39 16.70 6.45 -38.71
CA THR A 39 16.00 5.58 -37.76
C THR A 39 14.69 6.19 -37.27
N PHE A 40 14.71 7.48 -36.95
CA PHE A 40 13.57 8.23 -36.46
C PHE A 40 13.33 9.45 -37.35
N PRO A 41 12.08 9.80 -37.65
CA PRO A 41 11.77 11.03 -38.37
C PRO A 41 12.01 12.25 -37.47
N ASP A 42 12.01 13.44 -38.09
CA ASP A 42 12.04 14.70 -37.36
C ASP A 42 10.89 14.82 -36.36
N ILE A 43 11.18 15.40 -35.20
CA ILE A 43 10.16 15.70 -34.18
C ILE A 43 9.33 16.92 -34.59
N SER A 44 8.00 16.77 -34.58
CA SER A 44 7.12 17.88 -34.88
C SER A 44 6.94 18.82 -33.67
N ARG A 45 6.54 20.08 -33.91
CA ARG A 45 6.24 21.03 -32.82
C ARG A 45 5.07 20.55 -31.94
N ILE A 46 4.14 19.78 -32.50
CA ILE A 46 3.00 19.25 -31.74
C ILE A 46 3.42 18.08 -30.85
N ASP A 47 4.30 17.19 -31.32
CA ASP A 47 4.88 16.12 -30.50
C ASP A 47 5.67 16.70 -29.32
N ARG A 48 6.29 17.86 -29.51
CA ARG A 48 7.04 18.57 -28.46
C ARG A 48 6.14 19.18 -27.37
N VAL A 49 4.87 19.43 -27.65
CA VAL A 49 3.91 20.01 -26.68
C VAL A 49 3.13 18.91 -25.96
N TYR A 50 2.62 17.92 -26.69
CA TYR A 50 1.80 16.86 -26.11
C TYR A 50 2.63 15.69 -25.55
N GLY A 51 3.90 15.59 -25.95
CA GLY A 51 4.71 14.40 -25.71
C GLY A 51 4.31 13.27 -26.65
N ARG A 52 5.30 12.51 -27.12
CA ARG A 52 5.09 11.32 -27.94
C ARG A 52 6.14 10.26 -27.60
N VAL A 53 5.75 8.99 -27.66
CA VAL A 53 6.65 7.84 -27.54
C VAL A 53 6.74 7.17 -28.91
N ASN A 54 7.96 6.99 -29.40
CA ASN A 54 8.24 6.30 -30.66
C ASN A 54 9.10 5.06 -30.37
N LEU A 55 8.73 3.93 -30.94
CA LEU A 55 9.46 2.67 -30.77
C LEU A 55 10.01 2.21 -32.13
N ARG A 56 11.29 1.80 -32.15
CA ARG A 56 11.96 1.29 -33.35
C ARG A 56 12.79 0.06 -33.00
N LYS A 57 12.67 -0.95 -33.84
CA LYS A 57 13.46 -2.16 -33.74
C LYS A 57 14.62 -2.12 -34.73
N LEU A 58 15.81 -2.39 -34.22
CA LEU A 58 17.06 -2.44 -34.97
C LEU A 58 17.79 -3.74 -34.68
N TYR A 59 18.60 -4.18 -35.63
CA TYR A 59 19.41 -5.39 -35.51
C TYR A 59 20.89 -5.05 -35.61
N LEU A 60 21.69 -5.67 -34.75
CA LEU A 60 23.13 -5.69 -34.93
C LEU A 60 23.48 -6.79 -35.94
N PHE A 61 24.07 -6.39 -37.07
CA PHE A 61 24.38 -7.29 -38.17
C PHE A 61 25.87 -7.21 -38.54
N VAL A 62 26.49 -8.36 -38.78
CA VAL A 62 27.87 -8.43 -39.28
C VAL A 62 27.82 -8.59 -40.79
N ASN A 63 28.11 -7.50 -41.50
CA ASN A 63 28.18 -7.46 -42.95
C ASN A 63 29.58 -7.83 -43.44
N ALA A 64 29.95 -9.10 -43.29
CA ALA A 64 31.23 -9.61 -43.77
C ALA A 64 31.02 -10.85 -44.66
N ALA A 65 31.73 -10.90 -45.79
CA ALA A 65 31.66 -12.02 -46.75
C ALA A 65 32.61 -13.17 -46.35
N ASN A 66 32.77 -13.43 -45.05
CA ASN A 66 33.62 -14.48 -44.49
C ASN A 66 32.84 -15.35 -43.48
N GLN A 67 33.43 -16.49 -43.09
CA GLN A 67 32.86 -17.44 -42.13
C GLN A 67 33.53 -17.34 -40.75
N ASP A 68 34.27 -16.25 -40.49
CA ASP A 68 34.99 -16.06 -39.23
C ASP A 68 33.99 -15.76 -38.10
N THR A 69 34.17 -16.36 -36.92
CA THR A 69 33.24 -16.21 -35.79
C THR A 69 33.52 -14.94 -35.01
N LEU A 70 32.50 -14.08 -34.85
CA LEU A 70 32.53 -12.97 -33.90
C LEU A 70 32.16 -13.47 -32.51
N LEU A 71 33.08 -13.34 -31.54
CA LEU A 71 32.90 -13.86 -30.17
C LEU A 71 31.88 -13.06 -29.35
N GLY A 72 31.59 -11.82 -29.75
CA GLY A 72 30.59 -10.99 -29.10
C GLY A 72 30.58 -9.58 -29.66
N ALA A 73 29.39 -8.98 -29.65
CA ALA A 73 29.21 -7.58 -29.97
C ALA A 73 28.18 -6.99 -29.02
N HIS A 74 28.33 -5.71 -28.70
CA HIS A 74 27.45 -4.98 -27.81
C HIS A 74 27.06 -3.66 -28.47
N THR A 75 25.87 -3.16 -28.14
CA THR A 75 25.39 -1.85 -28.57
C THR A 75 25.32 -0.96 -27.36
N ILE A 76 25.84 0.27 -27.49
CA ILE A 76 25.77 1.30 -26.44
C ILE A 76 25.16 2.56 -27.01
N LEU A 77 24.44 3.29 -26.16
CA LEU A 77 24.10 4.68 -26.42
C LEU A 77 25.24 5.53 -25.89
N SER A 78 26.01 6.15 -26.79
CA SER A 78 27.21 6.91 -26.41
C SER A 78 26.90 8.34 -26.00
N ASP A 79 25.89 8.95 -26.60
CA ASP A 79 25.52 10.34 -26.38
C ASP A 79 24.01 10.51 -26.34
N ARG A 80 23.58 11.53 -25.60
CA ARG A 80 22.18 11.90 -25.43
C ARG A 80 21.79 12.93 -26.51
N PRO A 81 20.51 13.01 -26.91
CA PRO A 81 20.04 14.14 -27.71
C PRO A 81 20.36 15.51 -27.08
N ASP A 82 20.78 16.48 -27.89
CA ASP A 82 21.08 17.85 -27.43
C ASP A 82 19.86 18.54 -26.80
N ASP A 83 18.65 18.12 -27.19
CA ASP A 83 17.40 18.63 -26.63
C ASP A 83 17.11 17.98 -25.27
N PRO A 84 17.05 18.75 -24.17
CA PRO A 84 16.85 18.20 -22.83
C PRO A 84 15.50 17.49 -22.63
N ASN A 85 14.51 17.76 -23.49
CA ASN A 85 13.19 17.13 -23.42
C ASN A 85 13.08 15.83 -24.23
N VAL A 86 14.16 15.43 -24.93
CA VAL A 86 14.18 14.20 -25.73
C VAL A 86 15.06 13.17 -25.03
N HIS A 87 14.45 12.04 -24.70
CA HIS A 87 15.11 10.93 -24.04
C HIS A 87 15.15 9.72 -24.98
N VAL A 88 16.28 9.03 -25.01
CA VAL A 88 16.47 7.82 -25.81
C VAL A 88 16.95 6.72 -24.88
N LEU A 89 16.27 5.59 -24.94
CA LEU A 89 16.56 4.39 -24.15
C LEU A 89 16.58 3.18 -25.08
N LEU A 90 17.48 2.25 -24.79
CA LEU A 90 17.55 0.94 -25.42
C LEU A 90 16.96 -0.09 -24.45
N PHE A 91 16.17 -1.01 -24.95
CA PHE A 91 15.68 -2.15 -24.20
C PHE A 91 15.60 -3.36 -25.15
N ASN A 92 15.44 -4.54 -24.57
CA ASN A 92 15.32 -5.78 -25.34
C ASN A 92 14.07 -6.54 -24.85
N THR A 93 13.31 -7.07 -25.80
CA THR A 93 12.15 -7.95 -25.57
C THR A 93 12.55 -9.44 -25.54
N GLU A 94 13.83 -9.74 -25.78
CA GLU A 94 14.39 -11.10 -25.92
C GLU A 94 13.83 -11.89 -27.10
N SER A 95 13.07 -11.23 -27.97
CA SER A 95 12.50 -11.81 -29.18
C SER A 95 13.24 -11.33 -30.42
N HIS A 96 13.52 -12.23 -31.35
CA HIS A 96 14.12 -11.85 -32.62
C HIS A 96 13.09 -11.26 -33.59
N THR A 97 11.78 -11.47 -33.38
CA THR A 97 10.72 -11.12 -34.36
C THR A 97 9.54 -10.37 -33.77
N ASP A 98 9.66 -9.85 -32.55
CA ASP A 98 8.66 -8.98 -31.93
C ASP A 98 8.31 -7.78 -32.80
N ARG A 99 7.06 -7.38 -32.66
CA ARG A 99 6.48 -6.18 -33.23
C ARG A 99 6.34 -5.10 -32.16
N ARG A 100 5.95 -3.90 -32.59
CA ARG A 100 5.76 -2.74 -31.73
C ARG A 100 4.75 -3.03 -30.62
N ILE A 101 3.68 -3.76 -30.90
CA ILE A 101 2.66 -4.11 -29.90
C ILE A 101 3.25 -4.98 -28.78
N ASP A 102 4.03 -6.01 -29.12
CA ASP A 102 4.67 -6.88 -28.12
C ASP A 102 5.68 -6.10 -27.27
N ALA A 103 6.39 -5.15 -27.89
CA ALA A 103 7.34 -4.29 -27.22
C ALA A 103 6.65 -3.26 -26.31
N GLN A 104 5.49 -2.75 -26.71
CA GLN A 104 4.64 -1.88 -25.91
C GLN A 104 4.09 -2.63 -24.69
N ASP A 105 3.52 -3.82 -24.88
CA ASP A 105 3.02 -4.67 -23.79
C ASP A 105 4.15 -4.99 -22.79
N ARG A 106 5.38 -5.19 -23.28
CA ARG A 106 6.56 -5.40 -22.43
C ARG A 106 6.94 -4.16 -21.61
N ILE A 107 6.79 -2.98 -22.19
CA ILE A 107 7.01 -1.70 -21.49
C ILE A 107 5.90 -1.46 -20.45
N GLU A 108 4.65 -1.78 -20.79
CA GLU A 108 3.47 -1.55 -19.95
C GLU A 108 3.36 -2.56 -18.80
N SER A 109 3.84 -3.80 -18.98
CA SER A 109 3.92 -4.85 -17.95
C SER A 109 5.00 -4.60 -16.88
N TYR A 110 5.51 -3.36 -16.75
CA TYR A 110 6.44 -2.93 -15.70
C TYR A 110 5.87 -3.11 -14.27
N VAL A 111 4.56 -3.21 -14.18
CA VAL A 111 3.80 -3.12 -12.95
C VAL A 111 3.05 -4.44 -12.80
N VAL A 112 3.30 -5.18 -11.71
CA VAL A 112 2.59 -6.42 -11.38
C VAL A 112 1.70 -6.22 -10.17
N ALA A 113 0.59 -6.95 -10.13
CA ALA A 113 -0.25 -7.01 -8.95
C ALA A 113 0.55 -7.52 -7.72
N SER A 114 0.39 -6.84 -6.59
CA SER A 114 1.04 -7.15 -5.32
C SER A 114 -0.01 -7.56 -4.28
N ASN A 115 -0.07 -6.87 -3.14
CA ASN A 115 -1.06 -7.09 -2.08
C ASN A 115 -2.37 -6.32 -2.31
N GLU A 116 -3.43 -6.75 -1.64
CA GLU A 116 -4.72 -6.07 -1.64
C GLU A 116 -4.62 -4.69 -0.98
N ALA A 117 -5.20 -3.68 -1.63
CA ALA A 117 -5.30 -2.34 -1.07
C ALA A 117 -6.32 -2.33 0.09
N PRO A 118 -6.16 -1.49 1.13
CA PRO A 118 -7.10 -1.40 2.25
C PRO A 118 -8.42 -0.68 1.89
N VAL A 119 -8.85 -0.82 0.63
CA VAL A 119 -10.04 -0.21 0.02
C VAL A 119 -10.73 -1.24 -0.87
N TRP A 120 -12.06 -1.23 -0.94
CA TRP A 120 -12.83 -2.13 -1.80
C TRP A 120 -13.82 -1.37 -2.69
N LEU A 121 -14.14 -1.93 -3.86
CA LEU A 121 -15.08 -1.31 -4.80
C LEU A 121 -16.50 -1.25 -4.23
N ARG A 122 -17.16 -0.10 -4.45
CA ARG A 122 -18.55 0.13 -4.06
C ARG A 122 -19.49 -0.05 -5.24
N GLY A 123 -20.46 -0.96 -5.09
CA GLY A 123 -21.49 -1.20 -6.09
C GLY A 123 -20.92 -1.53 -7.48
N ARG A 124 -21.78 -1.44 -8.50
CA ARG A 124 -21.41 -1.82 -9.88
C ARG A 124 -20.73 -0.68 -10.63
N GLN A 125 -19.48 -0.90 -11.02
CA GLN A 125 -18.72 -0.06 -11.93
C GLN A 125 -18.83 -0.63 -13.34
N LEU A 126 -19.16 0.22 -14.31
CA LEU A 126 -19.43 -0.20 -15.69
C LEU A 126 -18.24 0.12 -16.60
N ALA A 127 -18.04 -0.73 -17.60
CA ALA A 127 -17.14 -0.47 -18.71
C ALA A 127 -17.48 0.90 -19.35
N GLY A 128 -16.44 1.66 -19.66
CA GLY A 128 -16.50 3.03 -20.16
C GLY A 128 -16.46 4.12 -19.09
N GLN A 129 -16.64 3.79 -17.80
CA GLN A 129 -16.53 4.77 -16.72
C GLN A 129 -15.08 5.20 -16.50
N ARG A 130 -14.89 6.51 -16.23
CA ARG A 130 -13.58 7.14 -15.93
C ARG A 130 -13.42 7.49 -14.46
N ALA A 131 -14.32 7.03 -13.61
CA ALA A 131 -14.20 7.16 -12.17
C ALA A 131 -14.84 5.93 -11.53
N ILE A 132 -14.24 5.47 -10.44
CA ILE A 132 -14.76 4.37 -9.63
C ILE A 132 -15.08 4.85 -8.24
N GLN A 133 -16.06 4.20 -7.60
CA GLN A 133 -16.35 4.41 -6.21
C GLN A 133 -15.73 3.29 -5.37
N ALA A 134 -15.02 3.67 -4.32
CA ALA A 134 -14.46 2.73 -3.35
C ALA A 134 -14.87 3.12 -1.92
N LEU A 135 -14.77 2.15 -1.02
CA LEU A 135 -15.06 2.30 0.40
C LEU A 135 -13.85 1.84 1.22
N ALA A 136 -13.65 2.48 2.36
CA ALA A 136 -12.76 1.99 3.40
C ALA A 136 -13.34 2.26 4.78
N ARG A 137 -12.77 1.60 5.78
CA ARG A 137 -13.08 1.89 7.18
C ARG A 137 -12.61 3.29 7.55
N THR A 138 -13.27 3.93 8.50
CA THR A 138 -12.93 5.29 8.96
C THR A 138 -11.52 5.39 9.53
N ASN A 139 -11.00 4.30 10.11
CA ASN A 139 -9.63 4.21 10.62
C ASN A 139 -8.58 3.90 9.55
N ASN A 140 -8.95 3.82 8.26
CA ASN A 140 -7.97 3.61 7.19
C ASN A 140 -6.99 4.79 7.16
N GLN A 141 -5.71 4.46 7.28
CA GLN A 141 -4.60 5.43 7.32
C GLN A 141 -3.90 5.59 5.97
N GLN A 142 -4.17 4.70 5.01
CA GLN A 142 -3.57 4.74 3.68
C GLN A 142 -4.66 5.00 2.65
N ASP A 143 -4.84 6.28 2.36
CA ASP A 143 -5.78 6.73 1.34
C ASP A 143 -5.12 6.61 -0.06
N PRO A 144 -5.88 6.28 -1.11
CA PRO A 144 -5.40 6.31 -2.48
C PRO A 144 -4.82 7.68 -2.85
N GLU A 145 -3.66 7.70 -3.50
CA GLU A 145 -3.02 8.94 -3.94
C GLU A 145 -3.08 9.08 -5.47
N PRO A 146 -3.28 10.31 -6.00
CA PRO A 146 -3.12 10.59 -7.42
C PRO A 146 -1.74 10.16 -7.94
N GLY A 147 -1.72 9.55 -9.12
CA GLY A 147 -0.51 9.06 -9.77
C GLY A 147 -0.21 7.57 -9.54
N GLN A 148 -0.82 6.96 -8.51
CA GLN A 148 -0.70 5.51 -8.26
C GLN A 148 -1.40 4.69 -9.35
N ILE A 149 -0.94 3.44 -9.51
CA ILE A 149 -1.56 2.45 -10.38
C ILE A 149 -2.15 1.37 -9.47
N TYR A 150 -3.41 1.02 -9.71
CA TYR A 150 -4.05 -0.12 -9.08
C TYR A 150 -4.44 -1.15 -10.13
N VAL A 151 -4.62 -2.38 -9.69
CA VAL A 151 -5.18 -3.46 -10.51
C VAL A 151 -6.56 -3.78 -9.97
N LEU A 152 -7.57 -3.67 -10.83
CA LEU A 152 -8.90 -4.18 -10.53
C LEU A 152 -8.96 -5.62 -11.05
N THR A 153 -9.30 -6.55 -10.17
CA THR A 153 -9.46 -7.95 -10.54
C THR A 153 -10.82 -8.48 -10.14
N ASP A 154 -11.40 -9.26 -11.04
CA ASP A 154 -12.55 -10.13 -10.81
C ASP A 154 -12.08 -11.59 -10.91
N LEU A 155 -12.03 -12.27 -9.76
CA LEU A 155 -11.57 -13.65 -9.65
C LEU A 155 -12.55 -14.66 -10.28
N ASP A 156 -13.84 -14.32 -10.42
CA ASP A 156 -14.83 -15.20 -11.03
C ASP A 156 -14.79 -15.12 -12.55
N ALA A 157 -14.72 -13.89 -13.08
CA ALA A 157 -14.65 -13.64 -14.53
C ALA A 157 -13.23 -13.78 -15.09
N GLY A 158 -12.20 -13.82 -14.24
CA GLY A 158 -10.79 -13.78 -14.64
C GLY A 158 -10.39 -12.47 -15.32
N SER A 159 -11.15 -11.40 -15.09
CA SER A 159 -10.91 -10.09 -15.70
C SER A 159 -9.93 -9.30 -14.83
N GLU A 160 -8.84 -8.81 -15.40
CA GLU A 160 -7.82 -8.02 -14.72
C GLU A 160 -7.56 -6.75 -15.53
N GLN A 161 -7.59 -5.59 -14.88
CA GLN A 161 -7.31 -4.30 -15.53
C GLN A 161 -6.44 -3.40 -14.66
N TYR A 162 -5.34 -2.92 -15.24
CA TYR A 162 -4.50 -1.89 -14.65
C TYR A 162 -5.18 -0.54 -14.85
N VAL A 163 -5.30 0.25 -13.78
CA VAL A 163 -5.92 1.58 -13.81
C VAL A 163 -5.03 2.59 -13.10
N ARG A 164 -4.74 3.69 -13.80
CA ARG A 164 -3.96 4.80 -13.23
C ARG A 164 -4.88 5.85 -12.66
N ILE A 165 -4.60 6.26 -11.42
CA ILE A 165 -5.38 7.26 -10.69
C ILE A 165 -4.93 8.66 -11.07
N THR A 166 -5.87 9.54 -11.41
CA THR A 166 -5.61 10.97 -11.69
C THR A 166 -6.02 11.88 -10.56
N GLY A 167 -7.01 11.48 -9.76
CA GLY A 167 -7.58 12.27 -8.69
C GLY A 167 -8.35 11.39 -7.71
N VAL A 168 -8.44 11.84 -6.46
CA VAL A 168 -9.17 11.13 -5.39
C VAL A 168 -9.93 12.15 -4.56
N GLU A 169 -11.26 12.00 -4.49
CA GLU A 169 -12.11 12.75 -3.56
C GLU A 169 -12.49 11.84 -2.39
N ILE A 170 -12.24 12.30 -1.16
CA ILE A 170 -12.48 11.53 0.06
C ILE A 170 -13.62 12.19 0.85
N LYS A 171 -14.63 11.40 1.24
CA LYS A 171 -15.75 11.85 2.07
C LYS A 171 -16.08 10.81 3.14
N GLU A 172 -16.26 11.24 4.38
CA GLU A 172 -16.87 10.39 5.41
C GLU A 172 -18.39 10.43 5.25
N GLN A 173 -18.99 9.27 4.99
CA GLN A 173 -20.44 9.15 4.78
C GLN A 173 -21.04 8.20 5.82
N THR A 174 -22.17 8.62 6.40
CA THR A 174 -22.99 7.75 7.24
C THR A 174 -23.94 6.96 6.36
N PHE A 175 -23.91 5.64 6.49
CA PHE A 175 -24.78 4.70 5.82
C PHE A 175 -25.77 4.12 6.82
N THR A 176 -26.98 3.84 6.34
CA THR A 176 -28.03 3.21 7.12
C THR A 176 -28.39 1.89 6.45
N ILE A 177 -28.38 0.81 7.21
CA ILE A 177 -28.88 -0.49 6.75
C ILE A 177 -30.17 -0.83 7.50
N ASP A 178 -31.16 -1.30 6.75
CA ASP A 178 -32.41 -1.84 7.30
C ASP A 178 -32.23 -3.32 7.61
N ARG A 179 -32.59 -3.74 8.83
CA ARG A 179 -32.50 -5.13 9.28
C ARG A 179 -33.84 -5.69 9.75
N GLY A 180 -34.94 -5.16 9.20
CA GLY A 180 -36.29 -5.62 9.50
C GLY A 180 -36.66 -5.37 10.96
N SER A 181 -36.95 -6.42 11.72
CA SER A 181 -37.45 -6.32 13.10
C SER A 181 -36.51 -5.61 14.09
N TYR A 182 -35.22 -5.49 13.78
CA TYR A 182 -34.22 -4.90 14.66
C TYR A 182 -33.94 -3.41 14.37
N GLY A 183 -34.69 -2.81 13.43
CA GLY A 183 -34.63 -1.39 13.10
C GLY A 183 -33.48 -1.02 12.16
N PHE A 184 -33.23 0.29 12.08
CA PHE A 184 -32.21 0.89 11.22
C PHE A 184 -30.89 1.05 11.98
N TYR A 185 -29.79 0.59 11.39
CA TYR A 185 -28.44 0.72 11.96
C TYR A 185 -27.61 1.70 11.14
N ASN A 186 -27.09 2.74 11.80
CA ASN A 186 -26.21 3.74 11.19
C ASN A 186 -24.74 3.39 11.44
N PHE A 187 -23.92 3.43 10.40
CA PHE A 187 -22.47 3.24 10.49
C PHE A 187 -21.75 4.19 9.53
N GLN A 188 -20.48 4.49 9.80
CA GLN A 188 -19.69 5.41 9.01
C GLN A 188 -18.61 4.67 8.24
N LEU A 189 -18.42 5.06 6.98
CA LEU A 189 -17.32 4.62 6.13
C LEU A 189 -16.73 5.82 5.38
N LYS A 190 -15.44 5.74 5.06
CA LYS A 190 -14.83 6.63 4.08
C LYS A 190 -15.25 6.18 2.69
N THR A 191 -15.83 7.08 1.92
CA THR A 191 -16.18 6.91 0.51
C THR A 191 -15.16 7.66 -0.33
N TYR A 192 -14.63 6.98 -1.34
CA TYR A 192 -13.68 7.51 -2.30
C TYR A 192 -14.34 7.59 -3.67
N VAL A 193 -14.17 8.73 -4.34
CA VAL A 193 -14.38 8.85 -5.79
C VAL A 193 -13.00 8.95 -6.42
N ILE A 194 -12.58 7.87 -7.07
CA ILE A 194 -11.24 7.73 -7.67
C ILE A 194 -11.39 7.96 -9.17
N GLU A 195 -10.77 9.02 -9.68
CA GLU A 195 -10.73 9.33 -11.10
C GLU A 195 -9.62 8.53 -11.80
N LEU A 196 -9.95 7.99 -12.98
CA LEU A 196 -9.07 7.14 -13.77
C LEU A 196 -8.61 7.83 -15.04
N ALA A 197 -7.34 7.62 -15.42
CA ALA A 197 -6.78 8.13 -16.66
C ALA A 197 -7.44 7.47 -17.90
N GLN A 198 -7.63 6.16 -17.82
CA GLN A 198 -8.28 5.34 -18.84
C GLN A 198 -9.66 4.88 -18.37
N PRO A 199 -10.63 4.73 -19.29
CA PRO A 199 -11.92 4.16 -18.96
C PRO A 199 -11.79 2.67 -18.60
N LEU A 200 -12.74 2.16 -17.80
CA LEU A 200 -12.84 0.72 -17.54
C LEU A 200 -13.16 -0.05 -18.83
N GLU A 201 -12.52 -1.19 -19.04
CA GLU A 201 -12.78 -2.10 -20.17
C GLU A 201 -13.82 -3.15 -19.81
N TYR A 202 -13.85 -3.53 -18.53
CA TYR A 202 -14.75 -4.55 -17.99
C TYR A 202 -15.68 -3.97 -16.93
N ASP A 203 -16.80 -4.64 -16.73
CA ASP A 203 -17.70 -4.35 -15.61
C ASP A 203 -17.12 -4.98 -14.34
N PHE A 204 -17.03 -4.20 -13.25
CA PHE A 204 -16.62 -4.68 -11.94
C PHE A 204 -17.75 -4.47 -10.94
N ASP A 205 -18.29 -5.55 -10.40
CA ASP A 205 -19.44 -5.49 -9.50
C ASP A 205 -19.01 -5.59 -8.03
N GLY A 206 -18.66 -4.44 -7.43
CA GLY A 206 -18.23 -4.32 -6.05
C GLY A 206 -19.33 -4.59 -5.02
N SER A 207 -19.00 -4.40 -3.74
CA SER A 207 -19.95 -4.64 -2.64
C SER A 207 -20.73 -3.37 -2.27
N ASP A 208 -21.94 -3.57 -1.75
CA ASP A 208 -22.69 -2.48 -1.13
C ASP A 208 -22.08 -2.12 0.24
N PRO A 209 -22.27 -0.86 0.71
CA PRO A 209 -21.82 -0.47 2.04
C PRO A 209 -22.40 -1.40 3.11
N HIS A 210 -21.51 -2.11 3.82
CA HIS A 210 -21.89 -2.99 4.92
C HIS A 210 -20.94 -2.79 6.11
N PRO A 211 -21.42 -2.84 7.36
CA PRO A 211 -20.57 -2.61 8.53
C PRO A 211 -19.46 -3.65 8.72
N THR A 212 -19.60 -4.86 8.16
CA THR A 212 -18.53 -5.88 8.21
C THR A 212 -17.42 -5.62 7.19
N GLY A 213 -17.61 -4.70 6.25
CA GLY A 213 -16.65 -4.39 5.19
C GLY A 213 -17.06 -4.99 3.84
N ASN A 214 -16.08 -5.45 3.07
CA ASN A 214 -16.32 -6.01 1.73
C ASN A 214 -17.12 -7.32 1.82
N LEU A 215 -18.31 -7.35 1.22
CA LEU A 215 -19.14 -8.57 1.12
C LEU A 215 -18.78 -9.43 -0.10
N LYS A 216 -17.98 -8.92 -1.03
CA LYS A 216 -17.59 -9.60 -2.27
C LYS A 216 -16.08 -9.77 -2.32
N ASP A 217 -15.61 -10.88 -1.79
CA ASP A 217 -14.18 -11.22 -1.76
C ASP A 217 -13.63 -11.57 -3.17
N ASN A 218 -14.49 -11.79 -4.17
CA ASN A 218 -14.04 -12.09 -5.53
C ASN A 218 -13.58 -10.85 -6.32
N ILE A 219 -14.00 -9.65 -5.90
CA ILE A 219 -13.59 -8.38 -6.50
C ILE A 219 -12.58 -7.70 -5.59
N LYS A 220 -11.36 -7.51 -6.10
CA LYS A 220 -10.25 -6.92 -5.34
C LYS A 220 -9.64 -5.73 -6.05
N ILE A 221 -9.22 -4.74 -5.26
CA ILE A 221 -8.33 -3.68 -5.70
C ILE A 221 -6.94 -4.06 -5.20
N LEU A 222 -6.03 -4.41 -6.09
CA LEU A 222 -4.67 -4.76 -5.75
C LEU A 222 -3.76 -3.55 -5.94
N LYS A 223 -2.86 -3.35 -4.98
CA LYS A 223 -1.71 -2.48 -5.15
C LYS A 223 -0.79 -3.07 -6.21
N THR A 224 -0.03 -2.20 -6.83
CA THR A 224 0.99 -2.64 -7.75
C THR A 224 2.38 -2.53 -7.16
N GLN A 225 3.23 -3.46 -7.54
CA GLN A 225 4.67 -3.35 -7.35
C GLN A 225 5.36 -3.43 -8.71
N VAL A 226 6.46 -2.72 -8.86
CA VAL A 226 7.33 -2.87 -10.02
C VAL A 226 8.00 -4.24 -9.95
N ALA A 227 7.81 -5.02 -11.00
CA ALA A 227 8.66 -6.18 -11.27
C ALA A 227 9.90 -5.72 -12.05
N ASP A 228 11.06 -6.33 -11.78
CA ASP A 228 12.29 -6.11 -12.55
C ASP A 228 12.18 -6.83 -13.91
N ALA A 229 11.24 -6.38 -14.73
CA ALA A 229 10.85 -7.03 -15.97
C ALA A 229 11.75 -6.63 -17.15
N ALA A 230 12.24 -5.39 -17.19
CA ALA A 230 13.02 -4.89 -18.32
C ALA A 230 14.19 -4.02 -17.85
N LYS A 231 15.39 -4.36 -18.35
CA LYS A 231 16.58 -3.53 -18.19
C LYS A 231 16.61 -2.50 -19.31
N TYR A 232 16.55 -1.23 -18.91
CA TYR A 232 16.72 -0.10 -19.82
C TYR A 232 18.17 0.37 -19.79
N PHE A 233 18.72 0.66 -20.97
CA PHE A 233 20.07 1.18 -21.13
C PHE A 233 19.99 2.58 -21.72
N GLY A 234 20.67 3.54 -21.10
CA GLY A 234 20.72 4.92 -21.53
C GLY A 234 22.10 5.54 -21.30
N ALA A 235 22.22 6.83 -21.58
CA ALA A 235 23.44 7.61 -21.36
C ALA A 235 23.14 8.77 -20.41
N SER A 236 24.04 9.01 -19.45
CA SER A 236 24.01 10.20 -18.59
C SER A 236 25.37 10.89 -18.61
N PRO A 237 25.41 12.24 -18.67
CA PRO A 237 26.65 12.97 -18.48
C PRO A 237 27.19 12.77 -17.05
N LEU A 238 28.51 12.97 -16.92
CA LEU A 238 29.19 13.01 -15.63
C LEU A 238 28.82 14.31 -14.90
N ALA A 239 28.45 14.20 -13.61
CA ALA A 239 28.17 15.34 -12.76
C ALA A 239 29.45 16.08 -12.33
N ALA A 240 30.57 15.35 -12.27
CA ALA A 240 31.90 15.89 -11.98
C ALA A 240 32.91 15.30 -12.96
N PRO A 241 33.96 16.05 -13.37
CA PRO A 241 35.02 15.52 -14.22
C PRO A 241 35.68 14.30 -13.57
N ALA A 242 35.74 13.17 -14.28
CA ALA A 242 36.42 11.96 -13.82
C ALA A 242 37.83 11.87 -14.40
N ALA A 243 38.81 11.47 -13.59
CA ALA A 243 40.20 11.27 -14.01
C ALA A 243 40.51 9.79 -14.24
N VAL A 244 41.54 9.53 -15.06
CA VAL A 244 42.03 8.17 -15.30
C VAL A 244 42.59 7.58 -13.99
N GLY A 245 41.94 6.54 -13.47
CA GLY A 245 42.29 5.90 -12.20
C GLY A 245 41.23 6.03 -11.10
N ASP A 246 40.20 6.87 -11.30
CA ASP A 246 39.09 6.99 -10.36
C ASP A 246 38.27 5.68 -10.30
N ARG A 247 38.01 5.21 -9.08
CA ARG A 247 37.25 3.97 -8.82
C ARG A 247 35.75 4.21 -8.65
N VAL A 248 35.35 5.47 -8.56
CA VAL A 248 33.97 5.92 -8.39
C VAL A 248 33.76 7.12 -9.31
N ILE A 249 32.70 7.07 -10.11
CA ILE A 249 32.28 8.17 -10.97
C ILE A 249 30.89 8.63 -10.55
N THR A 250 30.67 9.94 -10.55
CA THR A 250 29.36 10.52 -10.21
C THR A 250 28.70 11.01 -11.49
N VAL A 251 27.51 10.48 -11.78
CA VAL A 251 26.69 10.84 -12.94
C VAL A 251 25.57 11.78 -12.52
N GLN A 252 25.07 12.60 -13.46
CA GLN A 252 24.02 13.59 -13.16
C GLN A 252 22.70 12.94 -12.73
N SER A 253 22.30 11.85 -13.38
CA SER A 253 21.12 11.08 -13.00
C SER A 253 21.26 9.64 -13.50
N THR A 254 20.83 8.68 -12.69
CA THR A 254 20.63 7.29 -13.13
C THR A 254 19.23 7.04 -13.69
N TYR A 255 18.34 8.02 -13.58
CA TYR A 255 16.95 7.95 -14.00
C TYR A 255 16.73 8.73 -15.29
N SER A 256 15.95 8.14 -16.20
CA SER A 256 15.45 8.78 -17.41
C SER A 256 13.97 8.43 -17.58
N PRO A 257 13.11 9.39 -17.95
CA PRO A 257 11.70 9.10 -18.19
C PRO A 257 11.55 8.19 -19.42
N LEU A 258 10.71 7.15 -19.29
CA LEU A 258 10.35 6.25 -20.38
C LEU A 258 9.17 6.80 -21.21
N VAL A 259 8.26 7.49 -20.53
CA VAL A 259 7.11 8.16 -21.14
C VAL A 259 7.10 9.64 -20.73
N PRO A 260 6.74 10.56 -21.63
CA PRO A 260 6.47 11.95 -21.25
C PRO A 260 5.36 11.95 -20.21
N SER A 261 5.65 12.44 -19.02
CA SER A 261 4.67 12.58 -17.96
C SER A 261 4.65 14.03 -17.48
N ALA A 262 3.45 14.58 -17.32
CA ALA A 262 3.27 15.83 -16.61
C ALA A 262 3.50 15.54 -15.13
N GLN A 263 4.55 16.13 -14.55
CA GLN A 263 4.75 16.13 -13.11
C GLN A 263 3.78 17.15 -12.51
N SER A 264 2.80 16.69 -11.75
CA SER A 264 1.99 17.58 -10.91
C SER A 264 2.64 17.65 -9.53
N GLU A 265 3.05 18.84 -9.12
CA GLU A 265 3.48 19.09 -7.75
C GLU A 265 2.24 19.25 -6.87
N ASN A 266 2.04 18.32 -5.94
CA ASN A 266 1.04 18.47 -4.89
C ASN A 266 1.72 19.04 -3.66
N ALA A 267 1.42 20.30 -3.34
CA ALA A 267 1.88 20.93 -2.11
C ALA A 267 1.05 20.43 -0.93
N ILE A 268 1.64 19.62 -0.07
CA ILE A 268 1.05 19.26 1.22
C ILE A 268 1.33 20.43 2.18
N THR A 269 0.29 21.22 2.49
CA THR A 269 0.38 22.38 3.37
C THR A 269 -0.29 22.05 4.70
N ASP A 270 0.31 22.44 5.82
CA ASP A 270 -0.23 22.29 7.17
C ASP A 270 -0.55 20.83 7.62
N GLN A 271 0.18 19.83 7.11
CA GLN A 271 0.12 18.49 7.71
C GLN A 271 0.82 18.53 9.06
N ALA A 272 0.05 18.32 10.14
CA ALA A 272 0.60 18.28 11.48
C ALA A 272 1.65 17.16 11.60
N ALA A 273 2.86 17.51 12.04
CA ALA A 273 3.93 16.56 12.30
C ALA A 273 3.56 15.70 13.52
N GLY A 274 3.14 14.46 13.24
CA GLY A 274 2.74 13.47 14.24
C GLY A 274 1.23 13.41 14.42
N ALA A 275 0.63 12.28 14.04
CA ALA A 275 -0.70 11.92 14.53
C ALA A 275 -0.66 11.95 16.05
N GLN A 276 -1.54 12.71 16.70
CA GLN A 276 -1.82 12.53 18.13
C GLN A 276 -2.46 11.15 18.25
N ALA A 277 -1.65 10.12 18.50
CA ALA A 277 -2.20 8.82 18.85
C ALA A 277 -2.81 8.98 20.24
N ALA A 278 -4.12 8.75 20.35
CA ALA A 278 -4.75 8.53 21.64
C ALA A 278 -4.13 7.27 22.25
N ILE A 279 -3.25 7.42 23.24
CA ILE A 279 -2.61 6.29 23.93
C ILE A 279 -3.50 5.90 25.09
N ILE A 280 -3.71 4.60 25.27
CA ILE A 280 -4.43 4.07 26.43
C ILE A 280 -3.42 3.64 27.47
N GLN A 281 -3.47 4.29 28.64
CA GLN A 281 -2.58 4.04 29.75
C GLN A 281 -3.35 3.42 30.93
N PRO A 282 -2.81 2.41 31.64
CA PRO A 282 -3.46 1.87 32.82
C PRO A 282 -3.72 2.93 33.89
N ALA A 283 -4.98 3.07 34.27
CA ALA A 283 -5.44 3.90 35.38
C ALA A 283 -5.27 3.21 36.75
N SER A 284 -5.06 1.88 36.77
CA SER A 284 -4.80 1.07 37.97
C SER A 284 -3.96 -0.15 37.61
N ASN A 285 -3.17 -0.67 38.56
CA ASN A 285 -2.42 -1.92 38.42
C ASN A 285 -3.27 -3.17 38.67
N ASN A 286 -4.46 -3.00 39.24
CA ASN A 286 -5.39 -4.09 39.48
C ASN A 286 -6.33 -4.26 38.28
N THR A 287 -6.72 -5.50 38.01
CA THR A 287 -7.80 -5.80 37.09
C THR A 287 -9.14 -5.51 37.74
N ILE A 288 -10.09 -5.02 36.95
CA ILE A 288 -11.49 -4.88 37.31
C ILE A 288 -12.25 -6.05 36.68
N THR A 289 -13.16 -6.63 37.45
CA THR A 289 -14.08 -7.65 36.99
C THR A 289 -15.49 -7.05 36.93
N VAL A 290 -16.09 -7.08 35.75
CA VAL A 290 -17.48 -6.64 35.51
C VAL A 290 -18.27 -7.85 35.04
N SER A 291 -19.37 -8.15 35.74
CA SER A 291 -20.38 -9.08 35.24
C SER A 291 -21.27 -8.34 34.25
N ALA A 292 -21.20 -8.73 32.99
CA ALA A 292 -22.12 -8.29 31.96
C ALA A 292 -23.30 -9.27 31.92
N ASP A 293 -24.27 -9.02 32.78
CA ASP A 293 -25.48 -9.84 32.93
C ASP A 293 -26.55 -9.50 31.89
N ASP A 294 -26.48 -8.30 31.31
CA ASP A 294 -27.33 -7.85 30.22
C ASP A 294 -26.47 -7.56 28.97
N VAL A 295 -26.88 -8.13 27.84
CA VAL A 295 -26.14 -8.03 26.58
C VAL A 295 -26.96 -7.18 25.63
N THR A 296 -26.43 -6.02 25.26
CA THR A 296 -27.00 -5.28 24.13
C THR A 296 -26.61 -6.04 22.89
N THR A 297 -27.54 -6.80 22.32
CA THR A 297 -27.28 -7.42 21.03
C THR A 297 -27.35 -6.34 19.96
N ASP A 298 -26.29 -6.23 19.18
CA ASP A 298 -26.34 -5.39 17.99
C ASP A 298 -27.30 -6.02 16.97
N THR A 299 -27.69 -5.20 16.01
CA THR A 299 -28.59 -5.59 14.94
C THR A 299 -27.98 -6.68 14.02
N ASN A 300 -26.69 -7.07 14.18
CA ASN A 300 -26.01 -8.17 13.46
C ASN A 300 -26.07 -9.51 14.22
N GLY A 301 -26.61 -9.53 15.44
CA GLY A 301 -26.53 -10.70 16.31
C GLY A 301 -25.20 -10.83 17.07
N ALA A 302 -24.35 -9.79 17.07
CA ALA A 302 -23.19 -9.68 17.94
C ALA A 302 -23.63 -9.20 19.33
N GLY A 303 -23.10 -9.81 20.39
CA GLY A 303 -23.24 -9.28 21.74
C GLY A 303 -22.28 -8.10 21.90
N ILE A 304 -22.83 -6.91 22.16
CA ILE A 304 -22.03 -5.77 22.56
C ILE A 304 -21.94 -5.76 24.07
N TYR A 305 -20.71 -5.79 24.57
CA TYR A 305 -20.42 -5.62 25.98
C TYR A 305 -19.70 -4.30 26.20
N TYR A 306 -20.14 -3.58 27.23
CA TYR A 306 -19.53 -2.33 27.65
C TYR A 306 -18.82 -2.54 28.98
N THR A 307 -17.52 -2.23 29.02
CA THR A 307 -16.75 -2.19 30.27
C THR A 307 -16.95 -0.87 31.02
N GLY A 308 -17.55 0.14 30.36
CA GLY A 308 -17.79 1.48 30.90
C GLY A 308 -16.53 2.34 31.05
N ARG A 309 -15.36 1.81 30.67
CA ARG A 309 -14.04 2.46 30.74
C ARG A 309 -13.15 1.92 29.62
N ALA A 310 -12.17 2.70 29.18
CA ALA A 310 -11.16 2.22 28.25
C ALA A 310 -10.46 0.96 28.79
N ILE A 311 -10.02 0.09 27.89
CA ILE A 311 -9.38 -1.19 28.20
C ILE A 311 -7.91 -1.09 27.79
N VAL A 312 -6.98 -1.43 28.70
CA VAL A 312 -5.57 -1.51 28.32
C VAL A 312 -5.38 -2.69 27.34
N PRO A 313 -4.81 -2.47 26.14
CA PRO A 313 -4.64 -3.52 25.14
C PRO A 313 -3.92 -4.76 25.67
N GLY A 314 -4.42 -5.96 25.34
CA GLY A 314 -3.88 -7.25 25.74
C GLY A 314 -4.24 -7.71 27.16
N THR A 315 -5.03 -6.94 27.91
CA THR A 315 -5.39 -7.28 29.31
C THR A 315 -6.78 -7.89 29.47
N LEU A 316 -7.59 -7.85 28.42
CA LEU A 316 -8.98 -8.30 28.47
C LEU A 316 -9.06 -9.84 28.47
N VAL A 317 -9.81 -10.36 29.43
CA VAL A 317 -10.21 -11.77 29.52
C VAL A 317 -11.72 -11.82 29.66
N ILE A 318 -12.37 -12.55 28.77
CA ILE A 318 -13.80 -12.82 28.79
C ILE A 318 -13.98 -14.25 29.29
N SER A 319 -14.81 -14.46 30.30
CA SER A 319 -15.10 -15.79 30.83
C SER A 319 -16.58 -15.98 31.11
N GLY A 320 -17.14 -17.13 30.73
CA GLY A 320 -18.54 -17.44 31.00
C GLY A 320 -18.95 -18.81 30.43
N SER A 321 -20.26 -19.08 30.43
CA SER A 321 -20.81 -20.33 29.89
C SER A 321 -20.54 -20.52 28.39
N ASN A 322 -20.20 -19.45 27.67
CA ASN A 322 -19.88 -19.44 26.24
C ASN A 322 -18.38 -19.62 25.92
N GLY A 323 -17.54 -19.90 26.94
CA GLY A 323 -16.09 -20.07 26.80
C GLY A 323 -15.26 -19.00 27.51
N GLN A 324 -13.95 -19.20 27.48
CA GLN A 324 -12.93 -18.27 27.92
C GLN A 324 -12.13 -17.78 26.71
N TYR A 325 -12.00 -16.47 26.59
CA TYR A 325 -11.30 -15.79 25.50
C TYR A 325 -10.35 -14.73 26.07
N THR A 326 -9.16 -14.63 25.49
CA THR A 326 -8.15 -13.62 25.83
C THR A 326 -7.95 -12.68 24.65
N ASP A 327 -7.78 -11.40 24.91
CA ASP A 327 -7.49 -10.40 23.90
C ASP A 327 -6.04 -10.48 23.39
N GLN A 328 -5.88 -10.45 22.07
CA GLN A 328 -4.62 -10.35 21.35
C GLN A 328 -4.77 -9.29 20.24
N GLY A 329 -4.45 -8.05 20.56
CA GLY A 329 -4.37 -6.97 19.58
C GLY A 329 -5.71 -6.61 18.94
N GLY A 330 -6.81 -6.67 19.71
CA GLY A 330 -8.15 -6.32 19.26
C GLY A 330 -8.93 -7.50 18.71
N LYS A 331 -8.28 -8.67 18.57
CA LYS A 331 -8.92 -9.97 18.31
C LYS A 331 -9.05 -10.77 19.59
N LEU A 332 -10.10 -11.58 19.69
CA LEU A 332 -10.34 -12.46 20.84
C LEU A 332 -9.89 -13.88 20.49
N VAL A 333 -9.01 -14.46 21.29
CA VAL A 333 -8.47 -15.81 21.10
C VAL A 333 -9.06 -16.76 22.13
N TYR A 334 -9.57 -17.90 21.67
CA TYR A 334 -10.14 -18.94 22.54
C TYR A 334 -9.06 -19.61 23.40
N THR A 335 -9.32 -19.72 24.71
CA THR A 335 -8.37 -20.26 25.70
C THR A 335 -8.92 -21.48 26.43
N GLY A 336 -10.24 -21.67 26.52
CA GLY A 336 -10.83 -22.83 27.20
C GLY A 336 -12.36 -22.80 27.33
N GLY A 337 -12.98 -23.94 27.65
CA GLY A 337 -14.45 -24.07 27.80
C GLY A 337 -15.18 -24.46 26.52
N SER A 338 -16.25 -23.74 26.16
CA SER A 338 -16.96 -23.92 24.88
C SER A 338 -16.47 -22.89 23.87
N ASN A 339 -16.18 -23.30 22.63
CA ASN A 339 -15.76 -22.37 21.58
C ASN A 339 -16.95 -21.98 20.70
N ASN A 340 -17.68 -20.96 21.14
CA ASN A 340 -18.86 -20.47 20.45
C ASN A 340 -18.65 -19.06 19.88
N LEU A 341 -17.48 -18.44 20.05
CA LEU A 341 -17.20 -17.11 19.52
C LEU A 341 -16.51 -17.21 18.15
N ASP A 342 -16.99 -16.42 17.19
CA ASP A 342 -16.28 -16.16 15.95
C ASP A 342 -15.15 -15.17 16.21
N THR A 343 -13.94 -15.71 16.34
CA THR A 343 -12.72 -14.98 16.69
C THR A 343 -12.21 -14.07 15.57
N GLU A 344 -12.62 -14.30 14.32
CA GLU A 344 -12.18 -13.47 13.18
C GLU A 344 -13.03 -12.21 13.01
N ASN A 345 -14.32 -12.29 13.34
CA ASN A 345 -15.26 -11.17 13.20
C ASN A 345 -15.45 -10.37 14.50
N SER A 346 -15.03 -10.92 15.64
CA SER A 346 -15.13 -10.22 16.93
C SER A 346 -13.99 -9.22 17.11
N ALA A 347 -14.32 -8.01 17.57
CA ALA A 347 -13.38 -6.90 17.70
C ALA A 347 -13.52 -6.20 19.05
N VAL A 348 -12.40 -5.67 19.56
CA VAL A 348 -12.33 -4.89 20.79
C VAL A 348 -11.98 -3.43 20.45
N ASP A 349 -12.84 -2.50 20.82
CA ASP A 349 -12.54 -1.07 20.85
C ASP A 349 -12.04 -0.69 22.24
N TYR A 350 -10.73 -0.53 22.33
CA TYR A 350 -10.06 -0.22 23.59
C TYR A 350 -10.38 1.18 24.13
N ILE A 351 -10.65 2.17 23.28
CA ILE A 351 -10.86 3.56 23.70
C ILE A 351 -12.24 3.67 24.35
N ASN A 352 -13.26 3.16 23.65
CA ASN A 352 -14.64 3.22 24.14
C ASN A 352 -14.95 2.12 25.16
N GLY A 353 -14.07 1.11 25.29
CA GLY A 353 -14.33 -0.05 26.14
C GLY A 353 -15.51 -0.89 25.61
N GLU A 354 -15.66 -0.95 24.29
CA GLU A 354 -16.70 -1.71 23.62
C GLU A 354 -16.11 -3.02 23.10
N ILE A 355 -16.75 -4.14 23.43
CA ILE A 355 -16.40 -5.46 22.93
C ILE A 355 -17.54 -5.93 22.05
N ARG A 356 -17.25 -6.15 20.76
CA ARG A 356 -18.22 -6.70 19.81
C ARG A 356 -17.91 -8.18 19.59
N ALA A 357 -18.77 -9.03 20.14
CA ALA A 357 -18.59 -10.47 20.16
C ALA A 357 -19.63 -11.19 19.29
N PHE A 358 -19.20 -11.90 18.26
CA PHE A 358 -20.09 -12.69 17.42
C PHE A 358 -20.12 -14.14 17.89
N TYR A 359 -21.30 -14.67 18.26
CA TYR A 359 -21.43 -16.06 18.68
C TYR A 359 -22.07 -16.95 17.61
N SER A 360 -21.49 -18.14 17.39
CA SER A 360 -22.05 -19.20 16.57
C SER A 360 -23.36 -19.71 17.19
N GLY A 361 -24.47 -19.57 16.45
CA GLY A 361 -25.82 -19.91 16.92
C GLY A 361 -26.65 -18.74 17.47
N GLY A 362 -26.17 -17.50 17.32
CA GLY A 362 -26.86 -16.27 17.72
C GLY A 362 -26.59 -15.88 19.18
N SER A 363 -26.50 -14.57 19.46
CA SER A 363 -26.22 -14.06 20.81
C SER A 363 -27.35 -14.46 21.78
N ARG A 364 -27.06 -15.45 22.63
CA ARG A 364 -27.93 -15.81 23.76
C ARG A 364 -27.50 -15.03 25.00
N PHE A 365 -28.49 -14.61 25.80
CA PHE A 365 -28.40 -13.88 27.06
C PHE A 365 -27.65 -14.64 28.18
N ASN A 366 -26.42 -15.07 27.93
CA ASN A 366 -25.60 -15.71 28.94
C ASN A 366 -24.68 -14.66 29.55
N SER A 367 -24.78 -14.47 30.86
CA SER A 367 -23.89 -13.59 31.62
C SER A 367 -22.44 -13.95 31.34
N VAL A 368 -21.62 -12.96 30.98
CA VAL A 368 -20.16 -13.12 30.87
C VAL A 368 -19.47 -12.22 31.86
N THR A 369 -18.38 -12.71 32.40
CA THR A 369 -17.49 -11.99 33.31
C THR A 369 -16.33 -11.44 32.51
N LEU A 370 -16.25 -10.12 32.42
CA LEU A 370 -15.17 -9.38 31.77
C LEU A 370 -14.14 -9.00 32.83
N THR A 371 -12.89 -9.42 32.66
CA THR A 371 -11.78 -9.02 33.52
C THR A 371 -10.76 -8.28 32.69
N PHE A 372 -10.43 -7.03 33.06
CA PHE A 372 -9.53 -6.18 32.28
C PHE A 372 -8.83 -5.16 33.18
N GLN A 373 -7.71 -4.59 32.71
CA GLN A 373 -7.07 -3.46 33.38
C GLN A 373 -7.69 -2.16 32.85
N PRO A 374 -8.25 -1.28 33.72
CA PRO A 374 -8.89 -0.05 33.26
C PRO A 374 -7.85 0.93 32.71
N GLY A 375 -8.13 1.48 31.54
CA GLY A 375 -7.33 2.48 30.86
C GLY A 375 -7.89 3.89 31.00
N ALA A 376 -7.02 4.88 30.83
CA ALA A 376 -7.34 6.27 30.58
C ALA A 376 -6.70 6.69 29.24
N VAL A 377 -7.47 7.41 28.43
CA VAL A 377 -6.98 7.94 27.15
C VAL A 377 -6.17 9.19 27.44
N VAL A 378 -4.90 9.18 27.04
CA VAL A 378 -3.98 10.30 27.17
C VAL A 378 -3.54 10.73 25.78
N ASN A 379 -3.78 12.00 25.46
CA ASN A 379 -3.25 12.60 24.25
C ASN A 379 -1.80 12.98 24.49
N GLN A 380 -0.90 12.31 23.78
CA GLN A 380 0.54 12.53 23.87
C GLN A 380 1.11 12.88 22.49
N GLN A 381 2.21 13.63 22.49
CA GLN A 381 3.05 13.78 21.31
C GLN A 381 3.77 12.46 20.98
N THR A 382 3.48 11.93 19.79
CA THR A 382 4.11 10.74 19.23
C THR A 382 5.62 10.95 19.06
N LYS A 383 6.42 9.96 19.49
CA LYS A 383 7.86 9.92 19.25
C LYS A 383 8.11 9.41 17.85
N GLN A 384 9.15 9.91 17.21
CA GLN A 384 9.52 9.51 15.86
C GLN A 384 11.02 9.24 15.80
N ALA A 385 11.39 8.22 15.02
CA ALA A 385 12.74 7.98 14.57
C ALA A 385 12.73 7.83 13.05
N SER A 386 13.86 8.17 12.43
CA SER A 386 14.06 7.97 11.01
C SER A 386 15.29 7.09 10.79
N LEU A 387 15.16 6.08 9.93
CA LEU A 387 16.28 5.27 9.45
C LEU A 387 16.54 5.64 7.98
N GLU A 388 17.75 6.13 7.70
CA GLU A 388 18.12 6.55 6.36
C GLU A 388 18.37 5.34 5.45
N VAL A 389 17.76 5.38 4.26
CA VAL A 389 17.94 4.39 3.20
C VAL A 389 18.92 4.96 2.17
N ASN A 390 20.16 4.49 2.17
CA ASN A 390 21.16 4.82 1.16
C ASN A 390 21.55 3.55 0.38
N GLN A 391 22.40 3.67 -0.65
CA GLN A 391 22.76 2.51 -1.48
C GLN A 391 23.45 1.37 -0.71
N GLN A 392 24.04 1.62 0.46
CA GLN A 392 24.68 0.62 1.29
C GLN A 392 23.75 0.02 2.35
N THR A 393 22.78 0.80 2.85
CA THR A 393 21.84 0.39 3.90
C THR A 393 20.51 -0.13 3.36
N ARG A 394 20.25 0.00 2.06
CA ARG A 394 19.04 -0.48 1.39
C ARG A 394 18.86 -1.99 1.57
N SER A 395 17.93 -2.35 2.45
CA SER A 395 17.59 -3.73 2.83
C SER A 395 16.08 -3.88 2.96
N LEU A 396 15.60 -5.13 2.92
CA LEU A 396 14.20 -5.46 3.23
C LEU A 396 13.98 -5.61 4.74
N THR A 397 14.97 -6.07 5.49
CA THR A 397 14.87 -6.29 6.94
C THR A 397 15.59 -5.20 7.71
N TRP A 398 14.91 -4.68 8.73
CA TRP A 398 15.37 -3.58 9.57
C TRP A 398 15.08 -3.88 11.05
N VAL A 399 15.95 -3.36 11.90
CA VAL A 399 15.81 -3.45 13.36
C VAL A 399 15.97 -2.05 13.94
N HIS A 400 15.09 -1.71 14.88
CA HIS A 400 15.16 -0.46 15.62
C HIS A 400 14.78 -0.68 17.08
N GLN A 401 15.43 0.04 17.99
CA GLN A 401 15.06 0.04 19.41
C GLN A 401 14.36 1.35 19.73
N THR A 402 13.08 1.26 20.11
CA THR A 402 12.28 2.42 20.53
C THR A 402 12.74 2.92 21.89
N GLU A 403 13.18 4.17 21.93
CA GLU A 403 13.58 4.85 23.16
C GLU A 403 12.87 6.20 23.29
N PRO A 404 11.98 6.38 24.28
CA PRO A 404 11.51 5.40 25.28
C PRO A 404 10.70 4.24 24.68
N LYS A 405 10.55 3.14 25.43
CA LYS A 405 9.85 1.93 24.98
C LYS A 405 8.43 2.25 24.51
N ALA A 406 8.07 1.71 23.35
CA ALA A 406 6.75 1.90 22.79
C ALA A 406 5.64 1.25 23.62
N SER A 407 4.50 1.94 23.70
CA SER A 407 3.26 1.42 24.27
C SER A 407 2.54 0.52 23.27
N PRO A 408 1.85 -0.54 23.73
CA PRO A 408 1.06 -1.40 22.85
C PRO A 408 0.03 -0.65 21.99
N ALA A 409 -0.14 -1.08 20.75
CA ALA A 409 -1.08 -0.54 19.76
C ALA A 409 -0.77 0.88 19.25
N THR A 410 0.46 1.36 19.46
CA THR A 410 0.87 2.72 19.07
C THR A 410 1.95 2.78 17.98
N LEU A 411 2.64 1.68 17.71
CA LEU A 411 3.77 1.66 16.79
C LEU A 411 3.29 1.61 15.33
N THR A 412 3.79 2.54 14.52
CA THR A 412 3.68 2.53 13.07
C THR A 412 5.07 2.65 12.41
N VAL A 413 5.23 2.03 11.25
CA VAL A 413 6.43 2.11 10.42
C VAL A 413 6.00 2.46 9.00
N GLU A 414 6.45 3.61 8.52
CA GLU A 414 6.16 4.14 7.20
C GLU A 414 7.44 4.16 6.36
N TYR A 415 7.35 3.74 5.10
CA TYR A 415 8.50 3.79 4.20
C TYR A 415 8.06 4.08 2.77
N ARG A 416 9.01 4.56 1.97
CA ARG A 416 8.78 4.83 0.55
C ARG A 416 9.44 3.76 -0.30
N ALA A 417 8.69 3.17 -1.21
CA ALA A 417 9.22 2.31 -2.26
C ALA A 417 8.55 2.67 -3.59
N GLN A 418 9.37 2.78 -4.63
CA GLN A 418 8.95 3.13 -5.99
C GLN A 418 8.10 4.40 -6.06
N GLY A 419 8.38 5.36 -5.18
CA GLY A 419 7.64 6.61 -5.10
C GLY A 419 6.37 6.58 -4.24
N ASN A 420 5.90 5.40 -3.80
CA ASN A 420 4.67 5.24 -3.01
C ASN A 420 4.96 5.05 -1.52
N TRP A 421 4.04 5.49 -0.66
CA TRP A 421 4.07 5.24 0.78
C TRP A 421 3.48 3.88 1.14
N TYR A 422 4.18 3.16 2.01
CA TYR A 422 3.80 1.87 2.57
C TYR A 422 3.77 1.97 4.11
N LEU A 423 2.88 1.24 4.76
CA LEU A 423 2.64 1.30 6.21
C LEU A 423 2.59 -0.09 6.86
N LEU A 424 3.34 -0.27 7.94
CA LEU A 424 3.19 -1.37 8.89
C LEU A 424 2.68 -0.82 10.22
N ARG A 425 1.81 -1.58 10.90
CA ARG A 425 1.20 -1.16 12.16
C ARG A 425 1.07 -2.31 13.15
N ASP A 426 1.30 -1.97 14.43
CA ASP A 426 1.00 -2.84 15.56
C ASP A 426 -0.38 -2.52 16.14
N TYR A 427 -1.12 -3.57 16.47
CA TYR A 427 -2.46 -3.49 17.06
C TYR A 427 -2.48 -3.86 18.55
N GLY A 428 -1.31 -4.05 19.18
CA GLY A 428 -1.16 -4.34 20.61
C GLY A 428 -0.75 -5.77 20.94
N ALA A 429 -0.72 -6.67 19.95
CA ALA A 429 -0.26 -8.05 20.13
C ALA A 429 1.26 -8.21 20.06
N GLY A 430 1.99 -7.16 19.66
CA GLY A 430 3.43 -7.27 19.43
C GLY A 430 3.79 -7.74 18.01
N GLU A 431 2.82 -7.75 17.11
CA GLU A 431 2.97 -8.10 15.70
C GLU A 431 2.68 -6.86 14.83
N LEU A 432 3.57 -6.59 13.88
CA LEU A 432 3.40 -5.57 12.85
C LEU A 432 2.78 -6.22 11.62
N THR A 433 1.68 -5.66 11.14
CA THR A 433 0.95 -6.12 9.95
C THR A 433 0.71 -4.95 8.99
N GLY A 434 0.42 -5.23 7.72
CA GLY A 434 0.21 -4.24 6.68
C GLY A 434 1.10 -4.50 5.46
N ASP A 435 1.81 -3.46 5.02
CA ASP A 435 2.74 -3.50 3.90
C ASP A 435 4.12 -4.09 4.29
N GLY A 436 4.06 -5.25 4.94
CA GLY A 436 5.22 -5.94 5.49
C GLY A 436 4.82 -6.74 6.72
N THR A 437 5.81 -7.36 7.35
CA THR A 437 5.61 -8.16 8.55
C THR A 437 6.68 -7.84 9.57
N GLY A 438 6.36 -7.96 10.85
CA GLY A 438 7.36 -7.72 11.89
C GLY A 438 6.83 -8.00 13.29
N THR A 439 7.68 -7.77 14.26
CA THR A 439 7.34 -7.90 15.67
C THR A 439 7.93 -6.76 16.48
N ILE A 440 7.27 -6.44 17.60
CA ILE A 440 7.77 -5.55 18.64
C ILE A 440 7.75 -6.29 19.97
N ASP A 441 8.89 -6.27 20.65
CA ASP A 441 8.98 -6.65 22.07
C ASP A 441 8.85 -5.41 22.94
N TYR A 442 7.70 -5.23 23.59
CA TYR A 442 7.45 -4.10 24.49
C TYR A 442 8.33 -4.07 25.74
N ALA A 443 8.89 -5.22 26.14
CA ALA A 443 9.76 -5.28 27.31
C ALA A 443 11.12 -4.66 27.01
N THR A 444 11.64 -4.85 25.80
CA THR A 444 12.92 -4.27 25.37
C THR A 444 12.76 -2.98 24.56
N GLY A 445 11.60 -2.77 23.92
CA GLY A 445 11.37 -1.73 22.92
C GLY A 445 11.90 -2.11 21.53
N THR A 446 12.35 -3.35 21.33
CA THR A 446 12.99 -3.78 20.08
C THR A 446 11.94 -4.10 19.03
N VAL A 447 12.08 -3.49 17.86
CA VAL A 447 11.23 -3.70 16.69
C VAL A 447 12.08 -4.35 15.60
N ASN A 448 11.61 -5.47 15.08
CA ASN A 448 12.19 -6.14 13.92
C ASN A 448 11.12 -6.28 12.83
N PHE A 449 11.38 -5.74 11.65
CA PHE A 449 10.39 -5.72 10.58
C PHE A 449 11.03 -5.97 9.21
N THR A 450 10.24 -6.59 8.34
CA THR A 450 10.56 -6.87 6.95
C THR A 450 9.54 -6.16 6.07
N LEU A 451 10.06 -5.29 5.20
CA LEU A 451 9.28 -4.48 4.27
C LEU A 451 8.76 -5.36 3.12
N ALA A 452 7.55 -5.06 2.61
CA ALA A 452 7.00 -5.78 1.46
C ALA A 452 7.72 -5.44 0.15
N ALA A 453 8.37 -4.26 0.07
CA ALA A 453 9.11 -3.80 -1.10
C ALA A 453 10.43 -3.14 -0.69
N LEU A 454 11.41 -3.19 -1.58
CA LEU A 454 12.74 -2.62 -1.32
C LEU A 454 12.67 -1.08 -1.31
N PRO A 455 12.98 -0.41 -0.18
CA PRO A 455 12.74 1.02 -0.03
C PRO A 455 13.65 1.85 -0.96
N ASP A 456 13.21 3.04 -1.34
CA ASP A 456 13.94 3.88 -2.30
C ASP A 456 15.20 4.48 -1.66
N ALA A 457 16.33 4.43 -2.39
CA ALA A 457 17.55 5.08 -1.94
C ALA A 457 17.38 6.61 -1.91
N GLY A 458 17.92 7.25 -0.88
CA GLY A 458 17.72 8.68 -0.59
C GLY A 458 16.43 9.01 0.17
N THR A 459 15.70 8.00 0.66
CA THR A 459 14.50 8.18 1.50
C THR A 459 14.73 7.72 2.93
N ASN A 460 13.77 7.97 3.82
CA ASN A 460 13.82 7.54 5.21
C ASN A 460 12.66 6.60 5.52
N ILE A 461 12.93 5.58 6.32
CA ILE A 461 11.90 4.81 7.02
C ILE A 461 11.55 5.61 8.27
N ILE A 462 10.28 5.95 8.44
CA ILE A 462 9.77 6.71 9.58
C ILE A 462 9.12 5.72 10.54
N ILE A 463 9.59 5.68 11.77
CA ILE A 463 9.04 4.85 12.83
C ILE A 463 8.41 5.80 13.84
N ALA A 464 7.12 5.65 14.11
CA ALA A 464 6.39 6.49 15.04
C ALA A 464 5.77 5.64 16.15
N TRP A 465 5.85 6.08 17.40
CA TRP A 465 5.27 5.35 18.53
C TRP A 465 4.86 6.27 19.69
N GLY A 466 3.92 5.79 20.49
CA GLY A 466 3.56 6.38 21.77
C GLY A 466 4.47 5.86 22.87
N GLU A 467 4.91 6.72 23.79
CA GLU A 467 5.74 6.26 24.91
C GLU A 467 4.91 5.68 26.04
N LYS A 468 5.47 4.71 26.75
CA LYS A 468 4.95 4.30 28.05
C LYS A 468 5.42 5.30 29.10
N GLN A 469 4.81 6.49 29.15
CA GLN A 469 5.24 7.52 30.11
C GLN A 469 4.97 7.05 31.55
N GLY A 470 5.85 7.46 32.48
CA GLY A 470 5.79 7.14 33.91
C GLY A 470 4.66 7.85 34.64
N THR A 471 3.41 7.62 34.23
CA THR A 471 2.24 8.02 35.01
C THR A 471 2.26 7.23 36.33
N VAL A 472 2.42 7.94 37.44
CA VAL A 472 2.28 7.33 38.75
C VAL A 472 0.80 7.10 38.99
N ILE A 473 0.41 5.84 39.14
CA ILE A 473 -0.90 5.51 39.71
C ILE A 473 -0.81 5.92 41.18
N GLU A 474 -1.52 6.97 41.56
CA GLU A 474 -1.55 7.46 42.94
C GLU A 474 -1.97 6.34 43.91
N ALA A 475 -1.18 6.14 44.96
CA ALA A 475 -1.46 5.14 45.98
C ALA A 475 -2.75 5.51 46.72
N GLY A 476 -3.78 4.66 46.63
CA GLY A 476 -5.09 4.93 47.22
C GLY A 476 -6.13 5.48 46.25
N ALA A 477 -5.90 5.43 44.93
CA ALA A 477 -6.96 5.56 43.94
C ALA A 477 -7.98 4.40 44.11
N THR A 478 -8.92 4.57 45.03
CA THR A 478 -10.09 3.71 45.15
C THR A 478 -10.97 3.90 43.93
N ILE A 479 -11.53 2.79 43.46
CA ILE A 479 -12.50 2.73 42.37
C ILE A 479 -13.61 3.75 42.71
N PRO A 480 -13.75 4.87 41.98
CA PRO A 480 -14.99 5.61 42.07
C PRO A 480 -16.06 4.67 41.53
N ASP A 481 -17.09 4.43 42.35
CA ASP A 481 -18.23 3.56 42.04
C ASP A 481 -18.61 3.65 40.56
N ALA A 482 -18.99 2.51 39.98
CA ALA A 482 -19.52 2.47 38.63
C ALA A 482 -20.49 3.65 38.42
N PRO A 483 -20.37 4.43 37.33
CA PRO A 483 -21.22 5.60 37.12
C PRO A 483 -22.68 5.15 37.16
N THR A 484 -23.36 5.47 38.26
CA THR A 484 -24.76 5.12 38.47
C THR A 484 -25.61 6.30 38.05
N ILE A 485 -26.32 6.16 36.93
CA ILE A 485 -27.36 7.10 36.54
C ILE A 485 -28.57 6.82 37.43
N ARG A 486 -28.81 7.65 38.45
CA ARG A 486 -30.05 7.61 39.23
C ARG A 486 -31.13 8.40 38.51
N PHE A 487 -32.19 7.71 38.08
CA PHE A 487 -33.43 8.35 37.66
C PHE A 487 -34.30 8.57 38.90
N GLU A 488 -34.41 9.82 39.35
CA GLU A 488 -35.46 10.20 40.31
C GLU A 488 -36.73 10.52 39.51
N VAL A 489 -37.74 9.66 39.66
CA VAL A 489 -39.08 9.92 39.11
C VAL A 489 -39.77 10.88 40.07
N GLY A 490 -39.91 12.15 39.66
CA GLY A 490 -40.70 13.12 40.41
C GLY A 490 -42.17 12.71 40.41
N GLU A 491 -42.74 12.45 41.59
CA GLU A 491 -44.18 12.34 41.74
C GLU A 491 -44.82 13.68 41.36
N THR A 492 -45.84 13.62 40.51
CA THR A 492 -46.65 14.76 40.11
C THR A 492 -47.52 15.15 41.31
N VAL A 493 -47.30 16.35 41.85
CA VAL A 493 -48.16 16.96 42.88
C VAL A 493 -49.49 17.39 42.27
#